data_AF-A0A6V7KW29-F1
#
_entry.id   AF-A0A6V7KW29-F1
#
_cell.length_a   1.000
_cell.length_b   1.000
_cell.length_c   1.000
_cell.angle_alpha   90.00
_cell.angle_beta   90.00
_cell.angle_gamma   90.00
#
_symmetry.space_group_name_H-M   'P 1'
#
loop_
_entity.id
_entity.type
_entity.pdbx_description
1 polymer ?
#
loop_
_entity_poly.entity_id
_entity_poly.type
_entity_poly.pdbx_seq_one_letter_code
_entity_poly.pdbx_strand_id
1 'polypeptide(L)'
;LLSSNLCSLRGNEERFAFTCLWEVDHDANIINTRFCKSIIRSRAAMTYEQAQLKIDDPSQNDAIAKSLRSLNALAKKLKKRRLENG
;
A
#
# COMPACT_ATOMS: atom_id res chain seq x y z
N LEU A 1 -24.06 -8.84 3.94
CA LEU A 1 -24.26 -7.38 3.79
C LEU A 1 -23.08 -6.56 4.32
N LEU A 2 -22.66 -6.75 5.59
CA LEU A 2 -21.55 -6.02 6.20
C LEU A 2 -20.19 -6.29 5.54
N SER A 3 -19.75 -7.54 5.45
CA SER A 3 -18.41 -7.91 4.95
C SER A 3 -18.20 -7.63 3.47
N SER A 4 -19.18 -7.94 2.61
CA SER A 4 -19.05 -7.86 1.15
C SER A 4 -19.42 -6.51 0.55
N ASN A 5 -20.14 -5.64 1.29
CA ASN A 5 -20.63 -4.37 0.75
C ASN A 5 -20.21 -3.16 1.59
N LEU A 6 -20.44 -3.14 2.91
CA LEU A 6 -20.09 -1.96 3.73
C LEU A 6 -18.61 -1.86 4.07
N CYS A 7 -17.99 -3.00 4.42
CA CYS A 7 -16.63 -3.04 4.95
C CYS A 7 -15.56 -3.28 3.87
N SER A 8 -15.96 -3.66 2.66
CA SER A 8 -15.03 -3.85 1.55
C SER A 8 -14.57 -2.51 0.97
N LEU A 9 -13.25 -2.33 0.84
CA LEU A 9 -12.64 -1.15 0.22
C LEU A 9 -12.74 -1.21 -1.30
N ARG A 10 -13.96 -1.12 -1.82
CA ARG A 10 -14.24 -1.15 -3.26
C ARG A 10 -13.58 0.03 -3.98
N GLY A 11 -13.17 -0.23 -5.23
CA GLY A 11 -12.59 0.81 -6.08
C GLY A 11 -13.59 1.93 -6.36
N ASN A 12 -13.09 3.17 -6.41
CA ASN A 12 -13.81 4.39 -6.77
C ASN A 12 -15.00 4.80 -5.88
N GLU A 13 -15.18 4.16 -4.73
CA GLU A 13 -16.22 4.49 -3.75
C GLU A 13 -15.60 5.00 -2.44
N GLU A 14 -16.28 5.93 -1.76
CA GLU A 14 -15.87 6.38 -0.43
C GLU A 14 -16.23 5.36 0.64
N ARG A 15 -15.26 5.04 1.49
CA ARG A 15 -15.38 4.01 2.54
C ARG A 15 -14.74 4.50 3.83
N PHE A 16 -15.39 4.20 4.96
CA PHE A 16 -14.78 4.41 6.27
C PHE A 16 -13.65 3.40 6.48
N ALA A 17 -12.55 3.87 7.06
CA ALA A 17 -11.41 3.04 7.43
C ALA A 17 -10.84 3.47 8.78
N PHE A 18 -10.15 2.54 9.43
CA PHE A 18 -9.17 2.88 10.46
C PHE A 18 -7.80 2.83 9.80
N THR A 19 -7.04 3.91 9.87
CA THR A 19 -5.78 4.08 9.14
C THR A 19 -4.61 4.13 10.11
N CYS A 20 -3.60 3.31 9.82
CA CYS A 20 -2.25 3.46 10.35
C CYS A 20 -1.41 4.21 9.29
N LEU A 21 -0.84 5.33 9.68
CA LEU A 21 0.07 6.13 8.86
C LEU A 21 1.48 6.04 9.43
N TRP A 22 2.42 5.60 8.61
CA TRP A 22 3.84 5.60 8.94
C TRP A 22 4.59 6.63 8.11
N GLU A 23 5.44 7.39 8.78
CA GLU A 23 6.53 8.12 8.15
C GLU A 23 7.77 7.24 8.23
N VAL A 24 8.35 6.93 7.08
CA VAL A 24 9.51 6.03 6.96
C VAL A 24 10.62 6.70 6.18
N ASP A 25 11.86 6.45 6.58
CA ASP A 25 13.02 6.85 5.79
C ASP A 25 13.25 5.91 4.59
N HIS A 26 14.26 6.23 3.79
CA HIS A 26 14.63 5.43 2.63
C HIS A 26 15.05 4.01 3.01
N ASP A 27 15.53 3.78 4.23
CA ASP A 27 15.95 2.48 4.75
C ASP A 27 14.84 1.72 5.46
N ALA A 28 13.59 2.17 5.31
CA ALA A 28 12.42 1.58 5.92
C ALA A 28 12.50 1.54 7.46
N ASN A 29 13.15 2.52 8.08
CA ASN A 29 13.01 2.77 9.50
C ASN A 29 11.79 3.65 9.75
N ILE A 30 11.02 3.33 10.78
CA ILE A 30 9.83 4.10 11.16
C ILE A 30 10.29 5.33 11.94
N ILE A 31 10.01 6.51 11.39
CA ILE A 31 10.28 7.80 12.03
C ILE A 31 9.11 8.17 12.93
N ASN A 32 7.88 7.99 12.44
CA ASN A 32 6.67 8.38 13.15
C ASN A 32 5.50 7.45 12.82
N THR A 33 4.55 7.33 13.75
CA THR A 33 3.33 6.54 13.59
C THR A 33 2.12 7.32 14.07
N ARG A 34 1.05 7.34 13.26
CA ARG A 34 -0.24 7.92 13.63
C ARG A 34 -1.39 6.97 13.31
N PHE A 35 -2.33 6.87 14.24
CA PHE A 35 -3.56 6.11 14.07
C PHE A 35 -4.76 7.05 14.05
N CYS A 36 -5.66 6.88 13.09
CA CYS A 36 -6.88 7.67 13.03
C CYS A 36 -8.03 6.92 12.33
N LYS A 37 -9.27 7.32 12.63
CA LYS A 37 -10.42 6.99 11.78
C LYS A 37 -10.40 7.93 10.57
N SER A 38 -10.74 7.41 9.40
CA SER A 38 -10.65 8.14 8.13
C SER A 38 -11.76 7.75 7.14
N ILE A 39 -11.88 8.55 6.07
CA ILE A 39 -12.65 8.25 4.87
C ILE A 39 -11.65 8.14 3.73
N ILE A 40 -11.68 7.06 2.98
CA ILE A 40 -10.79 6.82 1.83
C ILE A 40 -11.59 6.44 0.59
N ARG A 41 -10.99 6.68 -0.59
CA ARG A 41 -11.49 6.18 -1.88
C ARG A 41 -10.36 5.39 -2.56
N SER A 42 -10.52 4.07 -2.66
CA SER A 42 -9.53 3.22 -3.32
C SER A 42 -9.46 3.56 -4.81
N ARG A 43 -8.27 3.91 -5.33
CA ARG A 43 -8.09 4.28 -6.74
C ARG A 43 -8.10 3.08 -7.68
N ALA A 44 -7.78 1.89 -7.18
CA ALA A 44 -7.72 0.67 -7.96
C ALA A 44 -7.84 -0.56 -7.07
N ALA A 45 -8.54 -1.58 -7.56
CA ALA A 45 -8.50 -2.94 -7.02
C ALA A 45 -7.74 -3.79 -8.04
N MET A 46 -6.54 -4.24 -7.66
CA MET A 46 -5.63 -4.96 -8.56
C MET A 46 -5.45 -6.40 -8.09
N THR A 47 -5.37 -7.34 -9.02
CA THR A 47 -4.84 -8.69 -8.74
C THR A 47 -3.32 -8.62 -8.53
N TYR A 48 -2.73 -9.66 -7.94
CA TYR A 48 -1.28 -9.74 -7.79
C TYR A 48 -0.54 -9.64 -9.13
N GLU A 49 -1.06 -10.31 -10.16
CA GLU A 49 -0.50 -10.27 -11.51
C GLU A 49 -0.54 -8.85 -12.10
N GLN A 50 -1.67 -8.16 -12.01
CA GLN A 50 -1.80 -6.78 -12.48
C GLN A 50 -0.84 -5.82 -11.76
N ALA A 51 -0.72 -5.97 -10.44
CA ALA A 51 0.21 -5.16 -9.65
C ALA A 51 1.67 -5.44 -10.06
N GLN A 52 2.03 -6.70 -10.31
CA GLN A 52 3.37 -7.09 -10.70
C GLN A 52 3.74 -6.57 -12.09
N LEU A 53 2.86 -6.74 -13.09
CA LEU A 53 3.05 -6.19 -14.44
C LEU A 53 3.29 -4.67 -14.40
N LYS A 54 2.55 -3.96 -13.55
CA LYS A 54 2.69 -2.50 -13.38
C LYS A 54 4.00 -2.09 -12.68
N ILE A 55 4.46 -2.89 -11.72
CA ILE A 55 5.77 -2.69 -11.07
C ILE A 55 6.89 -2.85 -12.09
N ASP A 56 6.80 -3.88 -12.95
CA ASP A 56 7.88 -4.30 -13.83
C ASP A 56 8.01 -3.45 -15.10
N ASP A 57 6.93 -2.84 -15.59
CA ASP A 57 6.93 -2.00 -16.79
C ASP A 57 7.53 -0.59 -16.51
N PRO A 58 8.78 -0.28 -16.89
CA PRO A 58 9.42 1.00 -16.58
C PRO A 58 8.80 2.18 -17.33
N SER A 59 8.04 1.93 -18.40
CA SER A 59 7.38 2.99 -19.17
C SER A 59 6.18 3.58 -18.44
N GLN A 60 5.56 2.81 -17.54
CA GLN A 60 4.47 3.29 -16.70
C GLN A 60 4.97 4.22 -15.59
N ASN A 61 4.58 5.48 -15.70
CA ASN A 61 5.05 6.56 -14.83
C ASN A 61 3.90 7.27 -14.07
N ASP A 62 2.72 6.68 -14.07
CA ASP A 62 1.58 7.18 -13.31
C ASP A 62 1.82 7.04 -11.80
N ALA A 63 1.03 7.77 -11.01
CA ALA A 63 1.19 7.84 -9.56
C ALA A 63 1.06 6.47 -8.88
N ILE A 64 0.22 5.57 -9.39
CA ILE A 64 0.04 4.22 -8.82
C ILE A 64 1.28 3.38 -9.12
N ALA A 65 1.81 3.41 -10.35
CA ALA A 65 3.02 2.66 -10.71
C ALA A 65 4.21 3.08 -9.84
N LYS A 66 4.44 4.39 -9.68
CA LYS A 66 5.49 4.93 -8.82
C LYS A 66 5.31 4.51 -7.36
N SER A 67 4.10 4.62 -6.84
CA SER A 67 3.79 4.23 -5.45
C SER A 67 4.00 2.73 -5.20
N LEU A 68 3.60 1.87 -6.15
CA LEU A 68 3.82 0.42 -6.07
C LEU A 68 5.32 0.07 -6.06
N ARG A 69 6.12 0.72 -6.92
CA ARG A 69 7.58 0.51 -6.94
C ARG A 69 8.24 0.95 -5.63
N SER A 70 7.88 2.13 -5.12
CA SER A 70 8.37 2.61 -3.82
C SER A 70 7.99 1.66 -2.68
N LEU A 71 6.74 1.20 -2.64
CA LEU A 71 6.27 0.26 -1.63
C LEU A 71 7.00 -1.09 -1.73
N ASN A 72 7.22 -1.61 -2.94
CA ASN A 72 7.97 -2.85 -3.15
C ASN A 72 9.43 -2.72 -2.70
N ALA A 73 10.08 -1.58 -2.96
CA ALA A 73 11.44 -1.31 -2.49
C ALA A 73 11.53 -1.34 -0.96
N LEU A 74 10.60 -0.68 -0.26
CA LEU A 74 10.50 -0.73 1.20
C LEU A 74 10.20 -2.14 1.71
N ALA A 75 9.27 -2.87 1.07
CA ALA A 75 8.92 -4.23 1.44
C ALA A 75 10.11 -5.20 1.38
N LYS A 76 10.97 -5.07 0.36
CA LYS A 76 12.21 -5.85 0.25
C LYS A 76 13.17 -5.58 1.40
N LYS A 77 13.36 -4.31 1.78
CA LYS A 77 14.20 -3.91 2.94
C LYS A 77 13.65 -4.48 4.25
N LEU A 78 12.35 -4.30 4.51
CA LEU A 78 11.69 -4.84 5.70
C LEU A 78 11.77 -6.36 5.78
N LYS A 79 11.56 -7.06 4.65
CA LYS A 79 11.67 -8.52 4.58
C LYS A 79 13.09 -8.98 4.90
N LYS A 80 14.11 -8.33 4.34
CA LYS A 80 15.52 -8.64 4.61
C LYS A 80 15.83 -8.48 6.10
N ARG A 81 15.50 -7.33 6.69
CA ARG A 81 15.69 -7.07 8.13
C ARG A 81 14.97 -8.10 9.01
N ARG A 82 13.74 -8.48 8.64
CA ARG A 82 12.99 -9.52 9.37
C ARG A 82 13.75 -10.85 9.38
N LEU A 83 14.26 -11.30 8.23
CA LEU A 83 15.02 -12.55 8.13
C LEU A 83 16.36 -12.50 8.87
N GLU A 84 17.02 -11.35 8.89
CA GLU A 84 18.27 -11.14 9.65
C GLU A 84 18.04 -11.19 11.17
N ASN A 85 16.82 -10.88 11.63
CA ASN A 85 16.43 -10.91 13.04
C ASN A 85 15.91 -12.28 13.52
N GLY A 86 15.92 -13.31 12.67
CA GLY A 86 15.41 -14.66 12.95
C GLY A 86 13.92 -14.83 12.70
#